data_AF-A0A1H3ZUD4-F1
#
_entry.id   AF-A0A1H3ZUD4-F1
#
_cell.length_a   1.000
_cell.length_b   1.000
_cell.length_c   1.000
_cell.angle_alpha   90.00
_cell.angle_beta   90.00
_cell.angle_gamma   90.00
#
_symmetry.space_group_name_H-M   'P 1'
#
loop_
_entity.id
_entity.type
_entity.pdbx_description
1 polymer ?
#
loop_
_entity_poly.entity_id
_entity_poly.type
_entity_poly.pdbx_seq_one_letter_code
_entity_poly.pdbx_strand_id
1 'polypeptide(L)'
;MKKQVLFAIATMTLASCSSDGLVNNSSSGGGEAPIAFSVEKKNITRATNLETLGHYNFGVWAYKYKEGAKTGAEVMNHYLVGYSNGVDEGYDKSKATTWAGSTDSDEDHVSPWFYEGLGNGEYSTTNSKFYQSGQTAYMAKNSKQILRYWDLAYATTNFYAYAPYNQNVTFEESSTGAKTMTFGATNTIRDGYDNPLNSAYTGFDRSLSEYMYAGVQATNSAKKDVIVPFKHMGAQVNVRFYEDIPNYRVEIIDLGADNGTFATDVKDDLKKGIQATPAKKTEDTYGSSKYFTTNGATITFDADATPTFKYTTEGSNETSDNLMFLVPNTNLDETTIPGHKLIPEAVTSGTQTAFATSPTVYYAVAQPDNSETGFTFHISYRIIAEDNKEVITVHNATVFVPAKDGSEFIAAWQPNVKYTYSFKITKNSTGTTYPETEIKPTDPTPSTKKSLYPIVFDGATIEDYTPNSNAKEY
;
A
#
# COMPACT_ATOMS: atom_id res chain seq x y z
N MET A 1 49.98 -33.82 -59.38
CA MET A 1 49.98 -33.43 -60.81
C MET A 1 48.58 -32.96 -61.20
N LYS A 2 48.50 -31.78 -61.86
CA LYS A 2 47.34 -31.23 -62.60
C LYS A 2 46.13 -30.82 -61.71
N LYS A 3 45.49 -29.67 -61.87
CA LYS A 3 45.60 -28.55 -62.83
C LYS A 3 44.92 -27.32 -62.21
N GLN A 4 45.51 -26.17 -62.50
CA GLN A 4 45.02 -24.81 -62.28
C GLN A 4 43.69 -24.55 -62.99
N VAL A 5 42.86 -23.63 -62.46
CA VAL A 5 42.31 -22.51 -63.26
C VAL A 5 42.23 -21.26 -62.38
N LEU A 6 43.07 -20.28 -62.73
CA LEU A 6 42.92 -18.85 -62.45
C LEU A 6 42.01 -18.24 -63.52
N PHE A 7 41.21 -17.23 -63.16
CA PHE A 7 40.94 -15.98 -63.93
C PHE A 7 39.98 -15.15 -63.05
N ALA A 8 40.37 -14.09 -62.32
CA ALA A 8 41.18 -12.89 -62.59
C ALA A 8 40.42 -11.76 -63.30
N ILE A 9 40.68 -10.53 -62.80
CA ILE A 9 40.62 -9.22 -63.47
C ILE A 9 39.24 -8.54 -63.45
N ALA A 10 39.06 -7.26 -63.14
CA ALA A 10 39.86 -6.15 -62.59
C ALA A 10 38.83 -5.00 -62.33
N THR A 11 39.06 -3.90 -61.61
CA THR A 11 40.11 -2.87 -61.73
C THR A 11 39.99 -1.96 -60.50
N MET A 12 41.08 -1.75 -59.74
CA MET A 12 41.84 -0.48 -59.62
C MET A 12 40.96 0.75 -59.33
N THR A 13 41.19 1.53 -58.27
CA THR A 13 42.42 2.30 -58.09
C THR A 13 42.58 2.73 -56.63
N LEU A 14 43.75 2.50 -56.04
CA LEU A 14 44.21 3.23 -54.86
C LEU A 14 44.84 4.54 -55.35
N ALA A 15 44.27 5.66 -54.93
CA ALA A 15 45.00 6.92 -54.76
C ALA A 15 44.25 7.78 -53.72
N SER A 16 44.90 7.92 -52.56
CA SER A 16 44.83 9.00 -51.57
C SER A 16 43.47 9.67 -51.31
N CYS A 17 43.01 9.60 -50.06
CA CYS A 17 43.12 10.77 -49.18
C CYS A 17 42.91 10.36 -47.72
N SER A 18 43.72 11.00 -46.89
CA SER A 18 43.67 11.13 -45.45
C SER A 18 42.28 11.14 -44.80
N SER A 19 42.29 10.64 -43.55
CA SER A 19 41.34 10.90 -42.46
C SER A 19 39.88 10.52 -42.72
N ASP A 20 39.43 9.41 -42.13
CA ASP A 20 38.61 9.44 -40.91
C ASP A 20 38.13 8.01 -40.67
N GLY A 21 38.87 7.30 -39.82
CA GLY A 21 38.65 5.90 -39.54
C GLY A 21 38.02 5.75 -38.17
N LEU A 22 36.84 5.13 -38.18
CA LEU A 22 36.16 4.46 -37.05
C LEU A 22 35.12 5.29 -36.31
N VAL A 23 33.97 5.50 -36.95
CA VAL A 23 32.70 5.31 -36.26
C VAL A 23 31.81 4.44 -37.14
N ASN A 24 31.45 3.28 -36.60
CA ASN A 24 30.18 2.56 -36.78
C ASN A 24 30.32 1.06 -37.09
N ASN A 25 29.51 0.30 -36.38
CA ASN A 25 29.19 -1.13 -36.46
C ASN A 25 30.19 -2.14 -35.88
N SER A 26 30.18 -2.27 -34.55
CA SER A 26 30.33 -3.58 -33.91
C SER A 26 29.05 -4.39 -34.06
N SER A 27 28.97 -5.22 -35.10
CA SER A 27 28.00 -6.30 -35.20
C SER A 27 28.40 -7.47 -34.29
N SER A 28 27.49 -7.86 -33.40
CA SER A 28 27.31 -9.19 -32.80
C SER A 28 28.55 -9.91 -32.21
N GLY A 29 28.64 -9.91 -30.88
CA GLY A 29 29.47 -10.85 -30.11
C GLY A 29 30.46 -10.17 -29.16
N GLY A 30 30.06 -9.97 -27.90
CA GLY A 30 30.98 -9.68 -26.79
C GLY A 30 31.02 -8.24 -26.25
N GLY A 31 30.25 -7.31 -26.82
CA GLY A 31 30.19 -5.91 -26.36
C GLY A 31 29.54 -5.74 -24.99
N GLU A 32 29.91 -4.66 -24.31
CA GLU A 32 29.35 -4.20 -23.04
C GLU A 32 27.83 -4.01 -23.19
N ALA A 33 27.06 -4.56 -22.26
CA ALA A 33 25.61 -4.43 -22.27
C ALA A 33 25.16 -3.41 -21.22
N PRO A 34 24.18 -2.55 -21.53
CA PRO A 34 23.73 -1.54 -20.59
C PRO A 34 22.96 -2.18 -19.42
N ILE A 35 23.02 -1.52 -18.26
CA ILE A 35 22.22 -1.87 -17.09
C ILE A 35 20.83 -1.29 -17.33
N ALA A 36 19.81 -2.15 -17.48
CA ALA A 36 18.40 -1.76 -17.47
C ALA A 36 17.71 -2.29 -16.19
N PHE A 37 16.53 -1.74 -15.89
CA PHE A 37 15.76 -2.09 -14.69
C PHE A 37 14.45 -2.76 -15.09
N SER A 38 14.13 -3.85 -14.41
CA SER A 38 12.80 -4.47 -14.45
C SER A 38 12.27 -4.60 -13.02
N VAL A 39 10.96 -4.54 -12.87
CA VAL A 39 10.31 -4.69 -11.56
C VAL A 39 9.52 -6.00 -11.56
N GLU A 40 10.08 -7.06 -10.96
CA GLU A 40 9.41 -8.38 -10.92
C GLU A 40 8.72 -8.71 -9.58
N LYS A 41 7.80 -9.67 -9.72
CA LYS A 41 6.71 -10.13 -8.83
C LYS A 41 7.11 -10.77 -7.49
N LYS A 42 8.39 -10.94 -7.16
CA LYS A 42 8.77 -12.07 -6.30
C LYS A 42 8.67 -11.94 -4.78
N ASN A 43 8.27 -10.84 -4.16
CA ASN A 43 8.08 -10.79 -2.69
C ASN A 43 7.11 -9.71 -2.17
N ILE A 44 6.23 -9.17 -3.03
CA ILE A 44 5.22 -8.19 -2.60
C ILE A 44 4.00 -8.97 -2.12
N THR A 45 3.46 -8.65 -0.95
CA THR A 45 2.20 -9.20 -0.40
C THR A 45 0.95 -8.70 -1.15
N ARG A 46 1.03 -8.69 -2.50
CA ARG A 46 -0.01 -8.45 -3.54
C ARG A 46 0.08 -7.10 -4.25
N ALA A 47 1.06 -6.97 -5.13
CA ALA A 47 0.94 -6.11 -6.31
C ALA A 47 1.55 -6.79 -7.55
N THR A 48 0.78 -6.81 -8.64
CA THR A 48 1.34 -6.77 -10.00
C THR A 48 2.14 -5.48 -10.14
N ASN A 49 3.11 -5.42 -11.05
CA ASN A 49 4.13 -4.37 -11.28
C ASN A 49 3.88 -2.95 -10.69
N LEU A 50 4.95 -2.25 -10.28
CA LEU A 50 4.95 -0.96 -9.58
C LEU A 50 4.06 0.12 -10.24
N GLU A 51 3.99 0.16 -11.58
CA GLU A 51 3.13 1.06 -12.35
C GLU A 51 1.62 0.79 -12.16
N THR A 52 1.23 -0.45 -11.87
CA THR A 52 -0.18 -0.80 -11.62
C THR A 52 -0.68 -0.29 -10.27
N LEU A 53 0.26 0.06 -9.38
CA LEU A 53 0.00 0.75 -8.13
C LEU A 53 0.05 2.29 -8.27
N GLY A 54 0.29 2.81 -9.48
CA GLY A 54 0.42 4.25 -9.72
C GLY A 54 1.79 4.82 -9.36
N HIS A 55 2.78 3.99 -9.02
CA HIS A 55 4.15 4.44 -8.81
C HIS A 55 4.90 4.43 -10.14
N TYR A 56 5.30 5.60 -10.61
CA TYR A 56 5.96 5.76 -11.92
C TYR A 56 7.44 6.15 -11.83
N ASN A 57 8.01 6.20 -10.63
CA ASN A 57 9.42 6.44 -10.42
C ASN A 57 9.99 5.74 -9.19
N PHE A 58 11.31 5.61 -9.18
CA PHE A 58 12.07 5.25 -8.01
C PHE A 58 13.48 5.86 -8.07
N GLY A 59 14.15 5.97 -6.92
CA GLY A 59 15.55 6.36 -6.84
C GLY A 59 16.47 5.16 -6.66
N VAL A 60 17.67 5.23 -7.22
CA VAL A 60 18.67 4.16 -7.12
C VAL A 60 20.08 4.70 -6.89
N TRP A 61 20.80 4.04 -5.99
CA TRP A 61 22.25 4.06 -5.91
C TRP A 61 22.80 2.69 -6.29
N ALA A 62 23.99 2.66 -6.88
CA ALA A 62 24.64 1.42 -7.23
C ALA A 62 26.15 1.48 -6.99
N TYR A 63 26.71 0.40 -6.44
CA TYR A 63 28.13 0.27 -6.13
C TYR A 63 28.64 -1.11 -6.56
N LYS A 64 29.83 -1.15 -7.17
CA LYS A 64 30.54 -2.39 -7.50
C LYS A 64 31.70 -2.61 -6.53
N TYR A 65 31.95 -3.87 -6.19
CA TYR A 65 32.92 -4.22 -5.13
C TYR A 65 34.02 -5.11 -5.69
N LYS A 66 35.27 -4.73 -5.47
CA LYS A 66 36.38 -5.67 -5.68
C LYS A 66 36.28 -6.76 -4.62
N GLU A 67 36.68 -7.97 -4.98
CA GLU A 67 36.75 -9.08 -4.02
C GLU A 67 37.55 -8.66 -2.77
N GLY A 68 36.96 -8.85 -1.59
CA GLY A 68 37.56 -8.49 -0.30
C GLY A 68 37.60 -6.98 0.02
N ALA A 69 37.06 -6.10 -0.83
CA ALA A 69 36.98 -4.67 -0.55
C ALA A 69 35.88 -4.35 0.46
N LYS A 70 36.17 -3.46 1.40
CA LYS A 70 35.18 -2.95 2.37
C LYS A 70 34.33 -1.81 1.84
N THR A 71 34.81 -1.08 0.83
CA THR A 71 34.10 0.06 0.23
C THR A 71 33.88 -0.19 -1.26
N GLY A 72 32.72 0.25 -1.75
CA GLY A 72 32.31 0.07 -3.14
C GLY A 72 32.75 1.23 -4.03
N ALA A 73 33.05 0.95 -5.31
CA ALA A 73 33.18 1.97 -6.33
C ALA A 73 31.78 2.36 -6.85
N GLU A 74 31.47 3.64 -6.85
CA GLU A 74 30.18 4.17 -7.29
C GLU A 74 29.93 3.92 -8.78
N VAL A 75 28.73 3.44 -9.10
CA VAL A 75 28.22 3.21 -10.46
C VAL A 75 27.07 4.18 -10.76
N MET A 76 26.13 4.30 -9.82
CA MET A 76 25.00 5.23 -9.88
C MET A 76 24.90 5.99 -8.56
N ASN A 77 24.73 7.29 -8.65
CA ASN A 77 24.59 8.18 -7.51
C ASN A 77 23.22 8.86 -7.55
N HIS A 78 22.25 8.36 -6.79
CA HIS A 78 20.91 8.97 -6.67
C HIS A 78 20.20 9.17 -8.02
N TYR A 79 20.25 8.16 -8.89
CA TYR A 79 19.59 8.19 -10.19
C TYR A 79 18.08 8.07 -10.00
N LEU A 80 17.32 8.90 -10.71
CA LEU A 80 15.89 8.74 -10.95
C LEU A 80 15.70 7.67 -12.04
N VAL A 81 14.87 6.67 -11.79
CA VAL A 81 14.37 5.77 -12.81
C VAL A 81 12.88 6.05 -13.00
N GLY A 82 12.47 6.31 -14.24
CA GLY A 82 11.10 6.63 -14.61
C GLY A 82 10.48 5.52 -15.44
N TYR A 83 9.17 5.32 -15.25
CA TYR A 83 8.34 4.48 -16.10
C TYR A 83 7.80 5.27 -17.29
N SER A 84 7.56 4.63 -18.44
CA SER A 84 6.70 5.15 -19.50
C SER A 84 5.92 4.03 -20.19
N ASN A 85 4.62 4.24 -20.40
CA ASN A 85 3.79 3.35 -21.23
C ASN A 85 3.94 3.63 -22.74
N GLY A 86 4.72 4.66 -23.12
CA GLY A 86 4.97 5.05 -24.51
C GLY A 86 3.89 5.88 -25.18
N VAL A 87 2.80 6.19 -24.49
CA VAL A 87 1.66 6.96 -25.01
C VAL A 87 1.49 8.25 -24.21
N ASP A 88 1.01 8.13 -22.97
CA ASP A 88 0.54 9.24 -22.14
C ASP A 88 0.81 9.06 -20.64
N GLU A 89 1.34 7.92 -20.21
CA GLU A 89 1.66 7.65 -18.81
C GLU A 89 3.17 7.61 -18.57
N GLY A 90 3.60 8.32 -17.53
CA GLY A 90 4.97 8.34 -17.05
C GLY A 90 5.85 9.45 -17.64
N TYR A 91 7.13 9.14 -17.80
CA TYR A 91 8.20 10.08 -18.18
C TYR A 91 8.40 10.16 -19.69
N ASP A 92 8.91 11.31 -20.16
CA ASP A 92 9.31 11.47 -21.57
C ASP A 92 10.46 10.53 -21.94
N LYS A 93 10.14 9.52 -22.74
CA LYS A 93 11.07 8.51 -23.25
C LYS A 93 11.85 8.94 -24.50
N SER A 94 11.61 10.14 -25.05
CA SER A 94 12.16 10.55 -26.35
C SER A 94 13.68 10.48 -26.45
N LYS A 95 14.38 10.54 -25.32
CA LYS A 95 15.84 10.48 -25.19
C LYS A 95 16.37 9.11 -24.73
N ALA A 96 15.49 8.15 -24.45
CA ALA A 96 15.85 6.84 -23.91
C ALA A 96 16.04 5.83 -25.03
N THR A 97 17.25 5.26 -25.12
CA THR A 97 17.61 4.21 -26.09
C THR A 97 17.30 2.81 -25.59
N THR A 98 17.17 2.63 -24.26
CA THR A 98 16.85 1.36 -23.60
C THR A 98 15.36 1.19 -23.27
N TRP A 99 14.48 2.04 -23.83
CA TRP A 99 13.05 1.94 -23.55
C TRP A 99 12.36 0.92 -24.46
N ALA A 100 11.45 0.12 -23.88
CA ALA A 100 10.48 -0.71 -24.60
C ALA A 100 9.08 -0.57 -24.00
N GLY A 101 8.04 -0.81 -24.81
CA GLY A 101 6.64 -0.65 -24.40
C GLY A 101 6.10 -1.73 -23.45
N SER A 102 6.89 -2.76 -23.12
CA SER A 102 6.48 -3.85 -22.24
C SER A 102 7.68 -4.50 -21.56
N THR A 103 7.49 -5.03 -20.35
CA THR A 103 8.46 -5.92 -19.68
C THR A 103 8.46 -7.34 -20.23
N ASP A 104 7.52 -7.68 -21.13
CA ASP A 104 7.29 -9.04 -21.63
C ASP A 104 8.08 -9.35 -22.91
N SER A 105 8.94 -8.44 -23.38
CA SER A 105 9.90 -8.78 -24.43
C SER A 105 11.00 -9.64 -23.81
N ASP A 106 11.22 -10.85 -24.35
CA ASP A 106 12.38 -11.70 -24.02
C ASP A 106 13.75 -11.06 -24.40
N GLU A 107 13.75 -9.80 -24.84
CA GLU A 107 14.94 -9.01 -25.17
C GLU A 107 15.46 -8.34 -23.89
N ASP A 108 16.56 -8.88 -23.33
CA ASP A 108 17.32 -8.22 -22.26
C ASP A 108 17.71 -6.78 -22.70
N HIS A 109 17.82 -5.86 -21.74
CA HIS A 109 18.28 -4.48 -21.89
C HIS A 109 17.30 -3.45 -22.44
N VAL A 110 16.04 -3.83 -22.64
CA VAL A 110 14.97 -2.89 -22.97
C VAL A 110 13.79 -3.03 -22.01
N SER A 111 13.31 -1.91 -21.47
CA SER A 111 12.29 -1.91 -20.42
C SER A 111 11.41 -0.66 -20.48
N PRO A 112 10.15 -0.72 -20.02
CA PRO A 112 9.36 0.49 -19.83
C PRO A 112 9.93 1.39 -18.72
N TRP A 113 10.88 0.89 -17.93
CA TRP A 113 11.64 1.64 -16.94
C TRP A 113 13.01 2.07 -17.49
N PHE A 114 13.31 3.36 -17.41
CA PHE A 114 14.54 3.93 -17.94
C PHE A 114 15.05 5.08 -17.07
N TYR A 115 16.34 5.38 -17.20
CA TYR A 115 16.99 6.49 -16.51
C TYR A 115 17.84 7.34 -17.45
N GLU A 116 18.14 6.85 -18.65
CA GLU A 116 18.91 7.56 -19.65
C GLU A 116 18.19 8.82 -20.09
N GLY A 117 18.92 9.93 -20.10
CA GLY A 117 18.39 11.20 -20.56
C GLY A 117 17.47 11.90 -19.55
N LEU A 118 17.19 11.30 -18.38
CA LEU A 118 16.43 11.91 -17.29
C LEU A 118 17.24 13.01 -16.55
N GLY A 119 16.54 13.95 -15.91
CA GLY A 119 17.09 15.08 -15.15
C GLY A 119 17.10 16.43 -15.86
N ASN A 120 16.33 16.59 -16.94
CA ASN A 120 16.10 17.86 -17.63
C ASN A 120 14.75 17.89 -18.39
N GLY A 121 13.71 18.41 -17.73
CA GLY A 121 12.44 18.77 -18.36
C GLY A 121 11.54 17.60 -18.78
N GLU A 122 11.73 16.39 -18.24
CA GLU A 122 10.95 15.19 -18.62
C GLU A 122 9.58 15.08 -17.93
N TYR A 123 9.22 16.05 -17.10
CA TYR A 123 7.91 16.21 -16.47
C TYR A 123 6.93 16.81 -17.48
N SER A 124 6.79 16.21 -18.66
CA SER A 124 6.13 16.81 -19.82
C SER A 124 4.61 16.60 -19.85
N THR A 125 4.04 15.91 -18.86
CA THR A 125 2.60 15.62 -18.85
C THR A 125 1.83 16.71 -18.10
N THR A 126 0.77 17.23 -18.73
CA THR A 126 -0.25 18.06 -18.06
C THR A 126 -1.27 17.21 -17.28
N ASN A 127 -1.02 15.91 -17.17
CA ASN A 127 -1.89 14.94 -16.52
C ASN A 127 -1.59 14.93 -15.01
N SER A 128 -2.61 15.18 -14.20
CA SER A 128 -2.52 15.27 -12.73
C SER A 128 -2.15 13.95 -12.04
N LYS A 129 -1.97 12.87 -12.79
CA LYS A 129 -1.57 11.54 -12.29
C LYS A 129 -0.05 11.36 -12.15
N PHE A 130 0.76 12.35 -12.53
CA PHE A 130 2.22 12.26 -12.50
C PHE A 130 2.85 13.44 -11.77
N TYR A 131 4.10 13.24 -11.32
CA TYR A 131 4.90 14.28 -10.69
C TYR A 131 5.06 15.47 -11.64
N GLN A 132 4.65 16.64 -11.19
CA GLN A 132 4.64 17.86 -11.98
C GLN A 132 5.97 18.61 -11.83
N SER A 133 6.31 19.44 -12.82
CA SER A 133 7.52 20.27 -12.83
C SER A 133 7.64 21.22 -11.63
N GLY A 134 6.52 21.56 -10.96
CA GLY A 134 6.51 22.35 -9.72
C GLY A 134 6.87 21.57 -8.46
N GLN A 135 6.87 20.24 -8.50
CA GLN A 135 7.15 19.38 -7.34
C GLN A 135 8.64 19.05 -7.27
N THR A 136 9.44 20.04 -6.87
CA THR A 136 10.90 19.97 -6.87
C THR A 136 11.48 18.78 -6.12
N ALA A 137 10.84 18.30 -5.05
CA ALA A 137 11.28 17.12 -4.30
C ALA A 137 11.37 15.84 -5.16
N TYR A 138 10.61 15.75 -6.25
CA TYR A 138 10.56 14.60 -7.16
C TYR A 138 11.33 14.84 -8.46
N MET A 139 12.05 15.98 -8.54
CA MET A 139 12.96 16.28 -9.62
C MET A 139 14.25 15.48 -9.48
N ALA A 140 14.78 14.91 -10.57
CA ALA A 140 16.05 14.22 -10.51
C ALA A 140 17.14 15.15 -9.96
N LYS A 141 17.85 14.68 -8.94
CA LYS A 141 18.96 15.41 -8.31
C LYS A 141 20.11 15.65 -9.27
N ASN A 142 20.32 14.73 -10.21
CA ASN A 142 21.35 14.82 -11.22
C ASN A 142 20.73 15.18 -12.57
N SER A 143 21.29 16.19 -13.23
CA SER A 143 20.93 16.51 -14.59
C SER A 143 21.54 15.53 -15.59
N LYS A 144 20.81 15.15 -16.64
CA LYS A 144 21.31 14.35 -17.77
C LYS A 144 21.96 13.04 -17.33
N GLN A 145 21.20 12.20 -16.68
CA GLN A 145 21.63 10.86 -16.31
C GLN A 145 22.06 10.08 -17.55
N ILE A 146 23.28 9.55 -17.51
CA ILE A 146 23.89 8.81 -18.61
C ILE A 146 23.68 7.32 -18.44
N LEU A 147 23.58 6.61 -19.57
CA LEU A 147 23.47 5.16 -19.58
C LEU A 147 24.69 4.51 -18.91
N ARG A 148 24.46 3.49 -18.08
CA ARG A 148 25.50 2.73 -17.37
C ARG A 148 25.60 1.32 -17.92
N TYR A 149 26.78 0.73 -17.81
CA TYR A 149 27.11 -0.58 -18.38
C TYR A 149 27.65 -1.53 -17.31
N TRP A 150 27.46 -2.82 -17.54
CA TRP A 150 28.03 -3.87 -16.71
C TRP A 150 29.55 -3.86 -16.78
N ASP A 151 30.22 -3.61 -15.66
CA ASP A 151 31.67 -3.77 -15.56
C ASP A 151 32.00 -5.26 -15.35
N LEU A 152 32.47 -5.90 -16.41
CA LEU A 152 32.77 -7.34 -16.42
C LEU A 152 34.02 -7.70 -15.59
N ALA A 153 34.79 -6.71 -15.11
CA ALA A 153 35.86 -6.96 -14.15
C ALA A 153 35.35 -7.22 -12.72
N TYR A 154 34.06 -7.01 -12.48
CA TYR A 154 33.40 -7.20 -11.19
C TYR A 154 32.30 -8.24 -11.34
N ALA A 155 32.26 -9.23 -10.43
CA ALA A 155 31.25 -10.29 -10.49
C ALA A 155 29.85 -9.78 -10.14
N THR A 156 29.76 -8.79 -9.25
CA THR A 156 28.52 -8.28 -8.69
C THR A 156 28.48 -6.76 -8.61
N THR A 157 27.26 -6.24 -8.66
CA THR A 157 26.94 -4.83 -8.37
C THR A 157 25.76 -4.81 -7.40
N ASN A 158 25.89 -4.05 -6.32
CA ASN A 158 24.81 -3.84 -5.37
C ASN A 158 24.00 -2.61 -5.78
N PHE A 159 22.69 -2.75 -5.79
CA PHE A 159 21.72 -1.69 -6.05
C PHE A 159 20.89 -1.45 -4.80
N TYR A 160 20.65 -0.18 -4.50
CA TYR A 160 19.90 0.30 -3.35
C TYR A 160 18.83 1.24 -3.86
N ALA A 161 17.57 0.87 -3.71
CA ALA A 161 16.47 1.57 -4.36
C ALA A 161 15.33 1.93 -3.39
N TYR A 162 14.56 2.94 -3.74
CA TYR A 162 13.37 3.36 -3.00
C TYR A 162 12.36 4.06 -3.91
N ALA A 163 11.08 3.97 -3.56
CA ALA A 163 9.99 4.58 -4.30
C ALA A 163 9.00 5.26 -3.32
N PRO A 164 8.33 6.34 -3.74
CA PRO A 164 8.66 7.16 -4.89
C PRO A 164 10.02 7.85 -4.76
N TYR A 165 10.58 8.30 -5.89
CA TYR A 165 11.82 9.07 -5.92
C TYR A 165 11.69 10.36 -5.11
N ASN A 166 12.68 10.71 -4.31
CA ASN A 166 12.74 11.99 -3.64
C ASN A 166 14.21 12.45 -3.50
N GLN A 167 14.55 13.60 -4.08
CA GLN A 167 15.94 14.09 -4.10
C GLN A 167 16.52 14.41 -2.71
N ASN A 168 15.66 14.49 -1.68
CA ASN A 168 16.07 14.75 -0.30
C ASN A 168 16.46 13.49 0.47
N VAL A 169 16.21 12.29 -0.07
CA VAL A 169 16.69 11.04 0.55
C VAL A 169 18.21 11.01 0.47
N THR A 170 18.86 10.78 1.61
CA THR A 170 20.33 10.70 1.67
C THR A 170 20.79 9.26 1.70
N PHE A 171 22.03 9.05 1.25
CA PHE A 171 22.68 7.76 1.22
C PHE A 171 24.13 7.92 1.63
N GLU A 172 24.53 7.19 2.67
CA GLU A 172 25.87 7.30 3.27
C GLU A 172 26.55 5.94 3.32
N GLU A 173 27.87 5.93 3.15
CA GLU A 173 28.72 4.76 3.43
C GLU A 173 29.54 5.03 4.68
N SER A 174 29.44 4.13 5.66
CA SER A 174 30.30 4.18 6.83
C SER A 174 31.74 3.79 6.47
N SER A 175 32.69 4.11 7.34
CA SER A 175 34.07 3.62 7.24
C SER A 175 34.20 2.09 7.31
N THR A 176 33.14 1.39 7.76
CA THR A 176 33.06 -0.07 7.79
C THR A 176 32.40 -0.68 6.55
N GLY A 177 31.99 0.15 5.58
CA GLY A 177 31.31 -0.29 4.35
C GLY A 177 29.80 -0.45 4.47
N ALA A 178 29.23 -0.20 5.65
CA ALA A 178 27.78 -0.25 5.84
C ALA A 178 27.14 0.91 5.08
N LYS A 179 26.11 0.62 4.29
CA LYS A 179 25.35 1.66 3.60
C LYS A 179 24.09 1.98 4.37
N THR A 180 23.75 3.27 4.43
CA THR A 180 22.57 3.75 5.14
C THR A 180 21.80 4.72 4.25
N MET A 181 20.53 4.41 4.00
CA MET A 181 19.58 5.31 3.36
C MET A 181 18.72 5.98 4.43
N THR A 182 18.56 7.30 4.36
CA THR A 182 17.82 8.07 5.37
C THR A 182 16.71 8.89 4.75
N PHE A 183 15.53 8.78 5.34
CA PHE A 183 14.31 9.50 5.02
C PHE A 183 13.98 10.43 6.18
N GLY A 184 13.95 11.74 5.93
CA GLY A 184 13.54 12.72 6.95
C GLY A 184 12.04 12.60 7.26
N ALA A 185 11.63 12.93 8.49
CA ALA A 185 10.22 12.90 8.86
C ALA A 185 9.40 14.04 8.23
N THR A 186 10.05 15.17 7.90
CA THR A 186 9.44 16.32 7.26
C THR A 186 9.22 16.07 5.78
N ASN A 187 8.04 15.52 5.46
CA ASN A 187 7.47 15.36 4.11
C ASN A 187 7.80 14.06 3.36
N THR A 188 8.52 13.11 3.95
CA THR A 188 9.00 11.92 3.20
C THR A 188 8.26 10.64 3.48
N ILE A 189 7.60 10.42 4.63
CA ILE A 189 6.77 9.23 4.83
C ILE A 189 5.50 9.69 5.54
N ARG A 190 4.35 9.44 4.92
CA ARG A 190 3.04 9.93 5.36
C ARG A 190 1.98 8.85 5.16
N ASP A 191 0.95 8.88 5.98
CA ASP A 191 -0.23 8.03 5.86
C ASP A 191 -1.17 8.49 4.72
N GLY A 192 -2.24 7.73 4.48
CA GLY A 192 -3.26 8.12 3.51
C GLY A 192 -4.26 7.04 3.13
N TYR A 193 -5.13 7.32 2.14
CA TYR A 193 -6.20 6.42 1.68
C TYR A 193 -6.10 6.10 0.18
N ASP A 194 -6.65 4.97 -0.28
CA ASP A 194 -6.58 4.49 -1.69
C ASP A 194 -7.57 5.11 -2.68
N ASN A 195 -8.60 5.84 -2.22
CA ASN A 195 -9.75 6.30 -3.03
C ASN A 195 -10.14 7.74 -2.64
N PRO A 196 -10.81 8.55 -3.49
CA PRO A 196 -11.02 10.00 -3.32
C PRO A 196 -12.17 10.30 -2.34
N LEU A 197 -12.12 9.66 -1.18
CA LEU A 197 -12.84 10.00 0.05
C LEU A 197 -12.31 11.28 0.70
N ASN A 198 -11.57 12.08 -0.05
CA ASN A 198 -10.92 13.29 0.37
C ASN A 198 -10.72 14.14 -0.88
N SER A 199 -11.78 14.79 -1.37
CA SER A 199 -11.64 15.70 -2.51
C SER A 199 -11.09 17.07 -2.11
N ALA A 200 -10.79 17.34 -0.82
CA ALA A 200 -9.84 18.41 -0.46
C ALA A 200 -8.42 18.09 -0.93
N TYR A 201 -8.15 16.84 -1.27
CA TYR A 201 -7.00 16.47 -2.08
C TYR A 201 -7.47 15.93 -3.43
N THR A 202 -8.15 16.77 -4.23
CA THR A 202 -7.99 16.67 -5.69
C THR A 202 -6.49 16.74 -6.00
N GLY A 203 -5.85 15.57 -6.16
CA GLY A 203 -4.39 15.44 -6.29
C GLY A 203 -3.70 14.48 -5.32
N PHE A 204 -4.45 13.76 -4.46
CA PHE A 204 -3.85 12.69 -3.65
C PHE A 204 -3.51 11.48 -4.52
N ASP A 205 -2.23 11.32 -4.81
CA ASP A 205 -1.68 10.15 -5.48
C ASP A 205 -1.31 9.11 -4.42
N ARG A 206 -1.94 7.92 -4.49
CA ARG A 206 -1.65 6.75 -3.65
C ARG A 206 -0.14 6.45 -3.60
N SER A 207 0.57 6.77 -4.69
CA SER A 207 2.01 6.61 -4.79
C SER A 207 2.82 7.46 -3.80
N LEU A 208 2.22 8.51 -3.23
CA LEU A 208 2.84 9.45 -2.30
C LEU A 208 2.78 9.02 -0.82
N SER A 209 2.04 7.96 -0.49
CA SER A 209 1.95 7.42 0.88
C SER A 209 2.46 5.98 0.99
N GLU A 210 2.50 5.24 -0.11
CA GLU A 210 3.14 3.92 -0.17
C GLU A 210 4.65 4.02 -0.42
N TYR A 211 5.40 4.48 0.58
CA TYR A 211 6.86 4.47 0.48
C TYR A 211 7.40 3.05 0.53
N MET A 212 8.39 2.78 -0.31
CA MET A 212 8.96 1.47 -0.53
C MET A 212 10.48 1.53 -0.66
N TYR A 213 11.13 0.42 -0.39
CA TYR A 213 12.58 0.26 -0.48
C TYR A 213 12.99 -1.12 -0.97
N ALA A 214 14.19 -1.21 -1.53
CA ALA A 214 14.79 -2.44 -1.97
C ALA A 214 16.31 -2.38 -1.85
N GLY A 215 16.92 -3.54 -1.72
CA GLY A 215 18.34 -3.74 -1.95
C GLY A 215 18.53 -5.06 -2.68
N VAL A 216 19.43 -5.07 -3.65
CA VAL A 216 19.69 -6.26 -4.48
C VAL A 216 21.16 -6.30 -4.88
N GLN A 217 21.79 -7.45 -4.69
CA GLN A 217 23.05 -7.79 -5.33
C GLN A 217 22.75 -8.49 -6.66
N ALA A 218 23.09 -7.84 -7.77
CA ALA A 218 22.94 -8.42 -9.10
C ALA A 218 24.27 -8.95 -9.62
N THR A 219 24.22 -10.02 -10.41
CA THR A 219 25.40 -10.65 -11.02
C THR A 219 25.59 -10.14 -12.45
N ASN A 220 26.82 -9.82 -12.80
CA ASN A 220 27.16 -9.27 -14.11
C ASN A 220 27.33 -10.38 -15.17
N SER A 221 27.39 -11.65 -14.75
CA SER A 221 27.73 -12.81 -15.61
C SER A 221 26.68 -13.10 -16.69
N ALA A 222 25.40 -12.86 -16.37
CA ALA A 222 24.31 -13.06 -17.31
C ALA A 222 24.01 -11.81 -18.14
N LYS A 223 24.60 -10.65 -17.79
CA LYS A 223 24.32 -9.34 -18.40
C LYS A 223 22.81 -9.15 -18.56
N LYS A 224 22.05 -9.26 -17.47
CA LYS A 224 20.58 -9.15 -17.53
C LYS A 224 20.11 -7.84 -16.96
N ASP A 225 18.82 -7.59 -17.10
CA ASP A 225 18.15 -6.52 -16.39
C ASP A 225 18.20 -6.74 -14.88
N VAL A 226 18.27 -5.63 -14.14
CA VAL A 226 18.26 -5.64 -12.67
C VAL A 226 16.82 -5.72 -12.20
N ILE A 227 16.50 -6.80 -11.51
CA ILE A 227 15.21 -7.00 -10.86
C ILE A 227 15.24 -6.40 -9.45
N VAL A 228 14.34 -5.46 -9.17
CA VAL A 228 14.31 -4.74 -7.88
C VAL A 228 13.09 -5.15 -7.04
N PRO A 229 13.26 -5.90 -5.93
CA PRO A 229 12.16 -6.37 -5.09
C PRO A 229 11.81 -5.38 -3.97
N PHE A 230 10.86 -4.49 -4.22
CA PHE A 230 10.40 -3.49 -3.25
C PHE A 230 9.63 -4.08 -2.06
N LYS A 231 9.87 -3.52 -0.87
CA LYS A 231 9.13 -3.73 0.39
C LYS A 231 8.53 -2.42 0.87
N HIS A 232 7.35 -2.43 1.48
CA HIS A 232 6.71 -1.23 2.00
C HIS A 232 7.31 -0.77 3.34
N MET A 233 7.46 0.54 3.52
CA MET A 233 7.85 1.18 4.79
C MET A 233 6.66 1.37 5.75
N GLY A 234 5.44 1.33 5.22
CA GLY A 234 4.19 1.42 5.98
C GLY A 234 3.42 0.10 5.99
N ALA A 235 2.17 0.18 6.45
CA ALA A 235 1.23 -0.93 6.53
C ALA A 235 -0.04 -0.65 5.72
N GLN A 236 -0.73 -1.69 5.29
CA GLN A 236 -2.05 -1.59 4.69
C GLN A 236 -3.12 -2.01 5.72
N VAL A 237 -4.18 -1.22 5.86
CA VAL A 237 -5.26 -1.45 6.82
C VAL A 237 -6.61 -1.44 6.11
N ASN A 238 -7.41 -2.49 6.32
CA ASN A 238 -8.74 -2.63 5.75
C ASN A 238 -9.72 -3.27 6.77
N VAL A 239 -11.02 -3.12 6.54
CA VAL A 239 -12.11 -3.69 7.34
C VAL A 239 -13.04 -4.53 6.46
N ARG A 240 -13.53 -5.65 6.98
CA ARG A 240 -14.51 -6.51 6.31
C ARG A 240 -15.53 -7.10 7.28
N PHE A 241 -16.64 -7.59 6.74
CA PHE A 241 -17.82 -7.98 7.49
C PHE A 241 -18.42 -9.29 7.01
N TYR A 242 -19.14 -9.94 7.91
CA TYR A 242 -20.09 -11.00 7.59
C TYR A 242 -21.22 -11.07 8.62
N GLU A 243 -22.33 -11.64 8.19
CA GLU A 243 -23.53 -11.89 8.98
C GLU A 243 -23.52 -13.33 9.52
N ASP A 244 -23.92 -13.50 10.78
CA ASP A 244 -24.07 -14.82 11.43
C ASP A 244 -25.21 -14.75 12.48
N ILE A 245 -26.36 -14.21 12.06
CA ILE A 245 -27.55 -14.11 12.90
C ILE A 245 -28.65 -14.95 12.24
N PRO A 246 -28.95 -16.15 12.78
CA PRO A 246 -29.96 -17.02 12.19
C PRO A 246 -31.31 -16.32 12.00
N ASN A 247 -31.86 -16.42 10.79
CA ASN A 247 -33.14 -15.82 10.36
C ASN A 247 -33.16 -14.28 10.29
N TYR A 248 -32.01 -13.61 10.35
CA TYR A 248 -31.88 -12.19 10.11
C TYR A 248 -30.87 -11.93 8.99
N ARG A 249 -31.00 -10.79 8.32
CA ARG A 249 -29.98 -10.24 7.42
C ARG A 249 -29.46 -8.93 7.98
N VAL A 250 -28.20 -8.60 7.68
CA VAL A 250 -27.54 -7.40 8.20
C VAL A 250 -27.28 -6.41 7.08
N GLU A 251 -27.60 -5.13 7.30
CA GLU A 251 -27.18 -4.00 6.47
C GLU A 251 -26.26 -3.09 7.29
N ILE A 252 -25.07 -2.75 6.78
CA ILE A 252 -24.24 -1.69 7.39
C ILE A 252 -24.79 -0.34 6.95
N ILE A 253 -24.97 0.58 7.90
CA ILE A 253 -25.50 1.92 7.65
C ILE A 253 -24.50 2.98 8.07
N ASP A 254 -24.80 4.24 7.71
CA ASP A 254 -24.00 5.37 8.15
C ASP A 254 -24.05 5.53 9.67
N LEU A 255 -22.89 5.82 10.29
CA LEU A 255 -22.78 6.03 11.74
C LEU A 255 -23.35 7.39 12.23
N GLY A 256 -23.74 8.32 11.33
CA GLY A 256 -24.49 9.56 11.66
C GLY A 256 -23.65 10.85 11.73
N ALA A 257 -24.22 11.92 12.29
CA ALA A 257 -23.70 13.30 12.22
C ALA A 257 -22.43 13.58 13.04
N ASP A 258 -22.17 12.82 14.10
CA ASP A 258 -20.95 12.93 14.94
C ASP A 258 -19.78 12.09 14.41
N ASN A 259 -19.94 11.52 13.22
CA ASN A 259 -18.84 10.92 12.49
C ASN A 259 -17.85 12.01 12.13
N GLY A 260 -16.63 11.90 12.63
CA GLY A 260 -15.58 12.90 12.47
C GLY A 260 -15.53 13.50 11.06
N THR A 261 -15.08 14.75 10.97
CA THR A 261 -14.96 15.43 9.69
C THR A 261 -14.10 14.57 8.77
N PHE A 262 -14.64 14.21 7.60
CA PHE A 262 -13.73 13.94 6.51
C PHE A 262 -12.84 15.18 6.33
N ALA A 263 -11.66 15.03 5.75
CA ALA A 263 -11.00 16.19 5.16
C ALA A 263 -12.01 16.93 4.25
N THR A 264 -11.89 18.25 4.15
CA THR A 264 -12.87 19.11 3.48
C THR A 264 -13.23 18.56 2.08
N ASP A 265 -14.43 18.85 1.56
CA ASP A 265 -14.85 18.48 0.20
C ASP A 265 -15.13 16.98 -0.09
N VAL A 266 -15.51 16.15 0.88
CA VAL A 266 -16.09 14.83 0.54
C VAL A 266 -17.51 14.99 0.02
N LYS A 267 -17.86 14.28 -1.05
CA LYS A 267 -19.22 14.29 -1.60
C LYS A 267 -20.22 13.79 -0.55
N ASP A 268 -21.31 14.54 -0.37
CA ASP A 268 -22.37 14.26 0.62
C ASP A 268 -23.11 12.92 0.41
N ASP A 269 -22.89 12.21 -0.71
CA ASP A 269 -23.56 10.95 -1.05
C ASP A 269 -22.85 9.69 -0.53
N LEU A 270 -21.66 9.84 0.08
CA LEU A 270 -20.85 8.73 0.58
C LEU A 270 -21.21 8.37 2.03
N LYS A 271 -21.66 7.12 2.25
CA LYS A 271 -22.03 6.62 3.59
C LYS A 271 -20.80 6.15 4.39
N LYS A 272 -20.62 6.73 5.58
CA LYS A 272 -19.54 6.42 6.54
C LYS A 272 -19.89 5.17 7.35
N GLY A 273 -19.34 4.01 6.98
CA GLY A 273 -19.75 2.72 7.56
C GLY A 273 -19.07 2.36 8.88
N ILE A 274 -17.78 2.72 9.03
CA ILE A 274 -17.02 2.53 10.26
C ILE A 274 -16.20 3.78 10.56
N GLN A 275 -16.08 4.08 11.85
CA GLN A 275 -15.06 4.95 12.40
C GLN A 275 -14.13 4.17 13.34
N ALA A 276 -12.81 4.38 13.26
CA ALA A 276 -11.85 3.86 14.22
C ALA A 276 -11.21 5.03 14.99
N THR A 277 -11.47 5.07 16.29
CA THR A 277 -11.07 6.15 17.20
C THR A 277 -9.82 5.71 17.98
N PRO A 278 -8.69 6.45 17.91
CA PRO A 278 -7.47 6.05 18.60
C PRO A 278 -7.67 6.07 20.12
N ALA A 279 -7.36 4.94 20.75
CA ALA A 279 -7.67 4.69 22.14
C ALA A 279 -6.51 3.98 22.84
N LYS A 280 -6.32 4.28 24.12
CA LYS A 280 -5.41 3.57 25.02
C LYS A 280 -6.21 2.96 26.14
N LYS A 281 -6.03 1.65 26.35
CA LYS A 281 -6.61 0.95 27.51
C LYS A 281 -5.61 0.96 28.66
N THR A 282 -6.04 1.41 29.83
CA THR A 282 -5.30 1.29 31.09
C THR A 282 -6.20 0.61 32.09
N GLU A 283 -5.84 -0.62 32.46
CA GLU A 283 -6.71 -1.51 33.23
C GLU A 283 -8.08 -1.63 32.55
N ASP A 284 -9.17 -1.25 33.21
CA ASP A 284 -10.54 -1.28 32.66
C ASP A 284 -11.02 0.08 32.12
N THR A 285 -10.14 1.07 32.03
CA THR A 285 -10.44 2.40 31.52
C THR A 285 -9.89 2.64 30.12
N TYR A 286 -10.60 3.44 29.33
CA TYR A 286 -10.23 3.80 27.96
C TYR A 286 -10.05 5.32 27.88
N GLY A 287 -8.86 5.74 27.47
CA GLY A 287 -8.53 7.14 27.23
C GLY A 287 -8.25 7.39 25.75
N SER A 288 -8.35 8.65 25.33
CA SER A 288 -7.94 9.05 23.99
C SER A 288 -6.45 8.81 23.79
N SER A 289 -6.04 8.43 22.58
CA SER A 289 -4.64 8.25 22.22
C SER A 289 -4.31 8.96 20.91
N LYS A 290 -3.04 8.91 20.53
CA LYS A 290 -2.54 9.40 19.26
C LYS A 290 -1.75 8.34 18.51
N TYR A 291 -1.71 8.44 17.21
CA TYR A 291 -0.86 7.62 16.34
C TYR A 291 -0.06 8.52 15.40
N PHE A 292 1.08 8.02 14.94
CA PHE A 292 1.90 8.73 13.98
C PHE A 292 1.23 8.75 12.60
N THR A 293 1.21 9.92 11.97
CA THR A 293 0.74 10.13 10.59
C THR A 293 1.91 10.44 9.65
N THR A 294 3.04 10.87 10.19
CA THR A 294 4.29 10.98 9.43
C THR A 294 5.42 10.34 10.22
N ASN A 295 6.43 9.80 9.55
CA ASN A 295 7.64 9.28 10.18
C ASN A 295 8.87 9.56 9.33
N GLY A 296 10.04 9.52 9.94
CA GLY A 296 11.28 9.31 9.22
C GLY A 296 11.62 7.82 9.15
N ALA A 297 12.67 7.46 8.41
CA ALA A 297 13.18 6.10 8.40
C ALA A 297 14.68 6.05 8.09
N THR A 298 15.29 4.97 8.54
CA THR A 298 16.65 4.59 8.18
C THR A 298 16.62 3.16 7.66
N ILE A 299 17.32 2.92 6.55
CA ILE A 299 17.50 1.58 5.99
C ILE A 299 18.99 1.32 5.94
N THR A 300 19.43 0.36 6.74
CA THR A 300 20.81 -0.10 6.73
C THR A 300 20.92 -1.32 5.84
N PHE A 301 21.98 -1.40 5.04
CA PHE A 301 22.23 -2.53 4.16
C PHE A 301 23.52 -3.22 4.55
N ASP A 302 23.49 -4.56 4.50
CA ASP A 302 24.69 -5.37 4.62
C ASP A 302 25.51 -5.41 3.31
N ALA A 303 26.56 -6.21 3.30
CA ALA A 303 27.46 -6.36 2.17
C ALA A 303 26.78 -6.93 0.90
N ASP A 304 25.68 -7.66 1.06
CA ASP A 304 24.90 -8.26 -0.03
C ASP A 304 23.68 -7.42 -0.41
N ALA A 305 23.66 -6.16 0.05
CA ALA A 305 22.55 -5.23 -0.11
C ALA A 305 21.24 -5.71 0.52
N THR A 306 21.28 -6.59 1.52
CA THR A 306 20.08 -6.98 2.27
C THR A 306 19.64 -5.83 3.17
N PRO A 307 18.41 -5.32 3.04
CA PRO A 307 17.97 -4.17 3.81
C PRO A 307 17.40 -4.54 5.18
N THR A 308 17.73 -3.74 6.18
CA THR A 308 17.09 -3.70 7.51
C THR A 308 16.43 -2.34 7.70
N PHE A 309 15.12 -2.32 7.90
CA PHE A 309 14.33 -1.10 8.08
C PHE A 309 14.20 -0.71 9.54
N LYS A 310 14.28 0.59 9.82
CA LYS A 310 13.99 1.18 11.12
C LYS A 310 13.27 2.51 10.92
N TYR A 311 12.10 2.67 11.53
CA TYR A 311 11.43 3.97 11.55
C TYR A 311 12.14 4.92 12.53
N THR A 312 11.95 6.22 12.35
CA THR A 312 12.39 7.26 13.29
C THR A 312 11.24 8.22 13.56
N THR A 313 11.11 8.66 14.81
CA THR A 313 10.01 9.54 15.25
C THR A 313 10.43 10.99 15.42
N GLU A 314 11.71 11.33 15.22
CA GLU A 314 12.20 12.70 15.29
C GLU A 314 11.56 13.54 14.17
N GLY A 315 10.93 14.67 14.52
CA GLY A 315 10.24 15.53 13.56
C GLY A 315 8.95 14.92 12.98
N SER A 316 8.45 13.85 13.57
CA SER A 316 7.23 13.15 13.15
C SER A 316 5.98 13.80 13.72
N ASN A 317 4.86 13.70 13.01
CA ASN A 317 3.58 14.22 13.44
C ASN A 317 2.70 13.08 13.95
N GLU A 318 1.92 13.40 14.97
CA GLU A 318 0.90 12.53 15.53
C GLU A 318 -0.48 13.20 15.39
N THR A 319 -1.52 12.39 15.26
CA THR A 319 -2.90 12.86 15.31
C THR A 319 -3.75 12.02 16.28
N SER A 320 -4.83 12.61 16.75
CA SER A 320 -5.95 11.93 17.42
C SER A 320 -7.17 11.80 16.50
N ASP A 321 -7.04 12.17 15.22
CA ASP A 321 -8.13 12.11 14.25
C ASP A 321 -8.57 10.67 14.02
N ASN A 322 -9.88 10.49 13.88
CA ASN A 322 -10.46 9.19 13.64
C ASN A 322 -10.21 8.74 12.21
N LEU A 323 -10.01 7.44 12.03
CA LEU A 323 -9.97 6.82 10.71
C LEU A 323 -11.37 6.45 10.26
N MET A 324 -11.68 6.69 9.00
CA MET A 324 -12.98 6.41 8.42
C MET A 324 -12.89 5.31 7.36
N PHE A 325 -13.87 4.41 7.35
CA PHE A 325 -14.03 3.39 6.31
C PHE A 325 -15.47 3.41 5.78
N LEU A 326 -15.61 3.39 4.47
CA LEU A 326 -16.94 3.42 3.84
C LEU A 326 -17.72 2.14 4.07
N VAL A 327 -19.05 2.28 4.01
CA VAL A 327 -19.97 1.16 3.85
C VAL A 327 -19.52 0.33 2.63
N PRO A 328 -19.40 -1.01 2.74
CA PRO A 328 -19.14 -1.87 1.59
C PRO A 328 -20.13 -1.59 0.45
N ASN A 329 -19.69 -1.78 -0.80
CA ASN A 329 -20.55 -1.64 -1.98
C ASN A 329 -20.42 -2.82 -2.95
N THR A 330 -19.50 -3.74 -2.70
CA THR A 330 -19.27 -4.97 -3.45
C THR A 330 -19.62 -6.19 -2.60
N ASN A 331 -20.00 -7.30 -3.24
CA ASN A 331 -20.37 -8.55 -2.56
C ASN A 331 -21.52 -8.39 -1.57
N LEU A 332 -22.52 -7.56 -1.94
CA LEU A 332 -23.75 -7.39 -1.19
C LEU A 332 -24.90 -8.07 -1.93
N ASP A 333 -25.84 -8.64 -1.19
CA ASP A 333 -27.09 -9.19 -1.73
C ASP A 333 -28.20 -8.14 -1.67
N GLU A 334 -28.89 -7.94 -2.79
CA GLU A 334 -30.07 -7.06 -2.91
C GLU A 334 -31.34 -7.88 -3.26
N THR A 335 -31.21 -9.19 -3.53
CA THR A 335 -32.28 -10.00 -4.13
C THR A 335 -33.36 -10.44 -3.15
N THR A 336 -33.10 -10.35 -1.85
CA THR A 336 -33.97 -10.90 -0.81
C THR A 336 -34.82 -9.85 -0.08
N ILE A 337 -34.43 -8.57 -0.08
CA ILE A 337 -35.16 -7.47 0.60
C ILE A 337 -35.03 -6.15 -0.19
N PRO A 338 -36.11 -5.67 -0.84
CA PRO A 338 -36.07 -4.44 -1.62
C PRO A 338 -35.59 -3.22 -0.81
N GLY A 339 -34.62 -2.48 -1.36
CA GLY A 339 -34.14 -1.23 -0.78
C GLY A 339 -33.02 -1.36 0.25
N HIS A 340 -32.55 -2.58 0.56
CA HIS A 340 -31.46 -2.83 1.49
C HIS A 340 -30.28 -3.52 0.80
N LYS A 341 -29.06 -3.09 1.16
CA LYS A 341 -27.83 -3.75 0.69
C LYS A 341 -27.26 -4.64 1.80
N LEU A 342 -27.47 -5.95 1.66
CA LEU A 342 -27.26 -6.89 2.76
C LEU A 342 -25.86 -7.51 2.69
N ILE A 343 -25.26 -7.65 3.87
CA ILE A 343 -24.02 -8.39 4.08
C ILE A 343 -24.32 -9.88 3.94
N PRO A 344 -23.48 -10.65 3.23
CA PRO A 344 -23.65 -12.08 3.06
C PRO A 344 -23.45 -12.86 4.38
N GLU A 345 -24.17 -13.97 4.50
CA GLU A 345 -24.08 -14.92 5.61
C GLU A 345 -22.75 -15.72 5.57
N ALA A 346 -22.26 -16.13 6.74
CA ALA A 346 -21.14 -17.06 6.85
C ALA A 346 -21.51 -18.49 6.39
N VAL A 347 -21.03 -18.88 5.20
CA VAL A 347 -21.21 -20.24 4.69
C VAL A 347 -20.44 -21.25 5.55
N THR A 348 -21.15 -22.12 6.29
CA THR A 348 -20.55 -23.12 7.19
C THR A 348 -20.15 -24.43 6.49
N SER A 349 -20.59 -24.67 5.25
CA SER A 349 -20.13 -25.82 4.45
C SER A 349 -20.14 -25.56 2.93
N GLY A 350 -18.95 -25.56 2.33
CA GLY A 350 -18.79 -26.11 0.98
C GLY A 350 -18.89 -25.21 -0.26
N THR A 351 -18.82 -23.88 -0.18
CA THR A 351 -18.13 -23.00 -1.17
C THR A 351 -18.10 -21.54 -0.70
N GLN A 352 -16.92 -20.91 -0.77
CA GLN A 352 -16.51 -19.56 -0.34
C GLN A 352 -17.46 -18.71 0.54
N THR A 353 -16.96 -18.34 1.73
CA THR A 353 -17.38 -17.14 2.46
C THR A 353 -17.07 -15.90 1.63
N ALA A 354 -18.05 -15.36 0.91
CA ALA A 354 -17.93 -14.02 0.34
C ALA A 354 -18.00 -13.03 1.50
N PHE A 355 -16.90 -12.35 1.84
CA PHE A 355 -16.92 -11.28 2.83
C PHE A 355 -17.22 -9.95 2.14
N ALA A 356 -18.15 -9.18 2.69
CA ALA A 356 -18.31 -7.79 2.29
C ALA A 356 -17.12 -6.98 2.82
N THR A 357 -16.40 -6.30 1.94
CA THR A 357 -15.17 -5.57 2.29
C THR A 357 -15.38 -4.09 2.05
N SER A 358 -14.87 -3.24 2.94
CA SER A 358 -14.92 -1.80 2.69
C SER A 358 -14.09 -1.47 1.44
N PRO A 359 -14.58 -0.58 0.57
CA PRO A 359 -13.79 -0.08 -0.56
C PRO A 359 -12.71 0.91 -0.11
N THR A 360 -12.60 1.20 1.19
CA THR A 360 -11.59 2.08 1.76
C THR A 360 -10.42 1.28 2.28
N VAL A 361 -9.22 1.56 1.76
CA VAL A 361 -7.96 1.11 2.35
C VAL A 361 -7.23 2.31 2.95
N TYR A 362 -6.72 2.14 4.16
CA TYR A 362 -5.84 3.08 4.81
C TYR A 362 -4.38 2.57 4.76
N TYR A 363 -3.46 3.41 4.29
CA TYR A 363 -2.02 3.17 4.29
C TYR A 363 -1.42 3.89 5.49
N ALA A 364 -1.07 3.12 6.52
CA ALA A 364 -0.51 3.68 7.73
C ALA A 364 1.02 3.78 7.65
N VAL A 365 1.58 4.79 8.31
CA VAL A 365 3.01 4.75 8.65
C VAL A 365 3.27 3.74 9.77
N ALA A 366 4.47 3.15 9.79
CA ALA A 366 4.87 2.20 10.83
C ALA A 366 4.76 2.82 12.23
N GLN A 367 4.14 2.13 13.18
CA GLN A 367 4.02 2.59 14.56
C GLN A 367 5.15 2.05 15.42
N PRO A 368 5.56 2.77 16.49
CA PRO A 368 6.62 2.30 17.34
C PRO A 368 6.37 0.94 17.99
N ASP A 369 7.43 0.17 18.21
CA ASP A 369 7.34 -1.15 18.84
C ASP A 369 6.75 -1.07 20.25
N ASN A 370 6.94 0.04 20.94
CA ASN A 370 6.40 0.33 22.26
C ASN A 370 5.08 1.13 22.22
N SER A 371 4.46 1.28 21.05
CA SER A 371 3.16 1.96 20.94
C SER A 371 2.11 1.20 21.74
N GLU A 372 1.36 1.95 22.54
CA GLU A 372 0.21 1.47 23.33
C GLU A 372 -1.13 1.91 22.72
N THR A 373 -1.09 2.55 21.54
CA THR A 373 -2.27 3.02 20.83
C THR A 373 -2.99 1.87 20.15
N GLY A 374 -4.17 1.54 20.68
CA GLY A 374 -5.19 0.75 20.00
C GLY A 374 -6.22 1.64 19.32
N PHE A 375 -7.31 1.02 18.86
CA PHE A 375 -8.43 1.73 18.26
C PHE A 375 -9.76 1.14 18.75
N THR A 376 -10.70 2.00 19.08
CA THR A 376 -12.10 1.64 19.27
C THR A 376 -12.83 1.81 17.94
N PHE A 377 -13.32 0.71 17.38
CA PHE A 377 -14.11 0.71 16.16
C PHE A 377 -15.57 0.93 16.51
N HIS A 378 -16.22 1.82 15.77
CA HIS A 378 -17.62 2.20 15.87
C HIS A 378 -18.35 1.80 14.59
N ILE A 379 -19.50 1.15 14.72
CA ILE A 379 -20.32 0.69 13.59
C ILE A 379 -21.81 0.85 13.90
N SER A 380 -22.59 1.27 12.91
CA SER A 380 -24.04 1.20 12.96
C SER A 380 -24.56 0.26 11.88
N TYR A 381 -25.60 -0.51 12.20
CA TYR A 381 -26.15 -1.50 11.28
C TYR A 381 -27.63 -1.75 11.57
N ARG A 382 -28.31 -2.38 10.62
CA ARG A 382 -29.68 -2.89 10.79
C ARG A 382 -29.65 -4.40 10.77
N ILE A 383 -30.46 -5.02 11.63
CA ILE A 383 -30.86 -6.41 11.48
C ILE A 383 -32.29 -6.44 10.95
N ILE A 384 -32.52 -7.29 9.95
CA ILE A 384 -33.78 -7.36 9.23
C ILE A 384 -34.26 -8.81 9.27
N ALA A 385 -35.38 -9.07 9.92
CA ALA A 385 -35.92 -10.41 10.07
C ALA A 385 -36.37 -10.98 8.71
N GLU A 386 -36.06 -12.25 8.44
CA GLU A 386 -36.36 -12.86 7.15
C GLU A 386 -37.86 -13.10 6.92
N ASP A 387 -38.61 -13.39 7.99
CA ASP A 387 -40.01 -13.82 7.96
C ASP A 387 -40.99 -12.65 7.83
N ASN A 388 -40.86 -11.63 8.68
CA ASN A 388 -41.80 -10.53 8.80
C ASN A 388 -41.22 -9.18 8.33
N LYS A 389 -39.93 -9.15 7.94
CA LYS A 389 -39.20 -7.97 7.50
C LYS A 389 -39.11 -6.86 8.56
N GLU A 390 -39.24 -7.21 9.84
CA GLU A 390 -38.99 -6.29 10.95
C GLU A 390 -37.56 -5.76 10.86
N VAL A 391 -37.40 -4.45 11.00
CA VAL A 391 -36.10 -3.77 10.95
C VAL A 391 -35.76 -3.24 12.33
N ILE A 392 -34.68 -3.74 12.91
CA ILE A 392 -34.11 -3.20 14.15
C ILE A 392 -32.82 -2.49 13.78
N THR A 393 -32.73 -1.21 14.12
CA THR A 393 -31.51 -0.42 13.92
C THR A 393 -30.67 -0.44 15.19
N VAL A 394 -29.41 -0.84 15.06
CA VAL A 394 -28.41 -0.79 16.12
C VAL A 394 -27.45 0.34 15.81
N HIS A 395 -27.44 1.33 16.69
CA HIS A 395 -26.58 2.50 16.60
C HIS A 395 -25.30 2.29 17.43
N ASN A 396 -24.16 2.65 16.85
CA ASN A 396 -22.86 2.76 17.52
C ASN A 396 -22.48 1.53 18.36
N ALA A 397 -22.49 0.35 17.76
CA ALA A 397 -21.83 -0.82 18.32
C ALA A 397 -20.31 -0.58 18.31
N THR A 398 -19.63 -1.03 19.36
CA THR A 398 -18.21 -0.70 19.55
C THR A 398 -17.36 -1.89 19.96
N VAL A 399 -16.12 -1.93 19.49
CA VAL A 399 -15.11 -2.89 19.93
C VAL A 399 -13.73 -2.25 19.99
N PHE A 400 -13.02 -2.46 21.10
CA PHE A 400 -11.63 -2.02 21.23
C PHE A 400 -10.67 -3.08 20.72
N VAL A 401 -9.74 -2.65 19.88
CA VAL A 401 -8.62 -3.44 19.36
C VAL A 401 -7.34 -2.88 19.98
N PRO A 402 -6.60 -3.65 20.78
CA PRO A 402 -5.40 -3.16 21.43
C PRO A 402 -4.25 -2.95 20.43
N ALA A 403 -3.25 -2.17 20.82
CA ALA A 403 -2.01 -2.04 20.06
C ALA A 403 -1.35 -3.39 19.80
N LYS A 404 -1.35 -4.25 20.83
CA LYS A 404 -0.77 -5.60 20.85
C LYS A 404 -1.65 -6.59 21.60
N ASP A 405 -1.50 -7.87 21.26
CA ASP A 405 -1.90 -9.01 22.09
C ASP A 405 -0.70 -9.93 22.30
N GLY A 406 -0.21 -10.01 23.53
CA GLY A 406 1.07 -10.64 23.84
C GLY A 406 2.22 -10.05 23.01
N SER A 407 2.88 -10.88 22.20
CA SER A 407 3.96 -10.45 21.31
C SER A 407 3.49 -9.96 19.94
N GLU A 408 2.20 -10.09 19.62
CA GLU A 408 1.67 -9.78 18.30
C GLU A 408 1.24 -8.32 18.20
N PHE A 409 1.64 -7.66 17.12
CA PHE A 409 1.21 -6.32 16.78
C PHE A 409 -0.15 -6.37 16.08
N ILE A 410 -1.19 -5.81 16.70
CA ILE A 410 -2.55 -5.82 16.16
C ILE A 410 -2.92 -4.46 15.57
N ALA A 411 -2.69 -3.37 16.31
CA ALA A 411 -3.00 -2.00 15.87
C ALA A 411 -1.80 -1.05 15.91
N ALA A 412 -0.70 -1.46 16.55
CA ALA A 412 0.61 -0.84 16.35
C ALA A 412 1.21 -1.34 15.02
N TRP A 413 0.68 -0.82 13.91
CA TRP A 413 0.95 -1.33 12.57
C TRP A 413 2.42 -1.34 12.19
N GLN A 414 2.88 -2.48 11.66
CA GLN A 414 4.28 -2.74 11.32
C GLN A 414 4.55 -2.63 9.81
N PRO A 415 5.78 -2.25 9.40
CA PRO A 415 6.14 -2.09 8.00
C PRO A 415 5.98 -3.40 7.22
N ASN A 416 5.54 -3.29 5.97
CA ASN A 416 5.36 -4.43 5.06
C ASN A 416 4.33 -5.48 5.55
N VAL A 417 3.35 -5.06 6.35
CA VAL A 417 2.26 -5.91 6.86
C VAL A 417 0.90 -5.40 6.38
N LYS A 418 0.00 -6.33 6.05
CA LYS A 418 -1.40 -6.06 5.74
C LYS A 418 -2.30 -6.51 6.88
N TYR A 419 -3.06 -5.58 7.43
CA TYR A 419 -4.05 -5.78 8.47
C TYR A 419 -5.45 -5.78 7.85
N THR A 420 -6.27 -6.76 8.24
CA THR A 420 -7.68 -6.81 7.83
C THR A 420 -8.54 -7.16 9.04
N TYR A 421 -9.22 -6.17 9.60
CA TYR A 421 -10.12 -6.34 10.73
C TYR A 421 -11.44 -6.93 10.22
N SER A 422 -11.76 -8.12 10.72
CA SER A 422 -12.94 -8.88 10.29
C SER A 422 -14.00 -8.81 11.38
N PHE A 423 -15.06 -8.06 11.14
CA PHE A 423 -16.16 -7.89 12.09
C PHE A 423 -17.24 -8.93 11.83
N LYS A 424 -17.61 -9.62 12.89
CA LYS A 424 -18.74 -10.56 12.92
C LYS A 424 -19.90 -9.90 13.65
N ILE A 425 -21.03 -9.74 12.98
CA ILE A 425 -22.25 -9.25 13.63
C ILE A 425 -22.99 -10.47 14.21
N THR A 426 -23.13 -10.53 15.54
CA THR A 426 -23.72 -11.67 16.26
C THR A 426 -24.92 -11.24 17.10
N LYS A 427 -25.69 -12.21 17.57
CA LYS A 427 -26.83 -12.03 18.48
C LYS A 427 -26.54 -11.25 19.78
N ASN A 428 -25.27 -11.11 20.17
CA ASN A 428 -24.84 -10.40 21.38
C ASN A 428 -23.99 -9.18 20.98
N SER A 429 -24.61 -8.12 20.48
CA SER A 429 -23.90 -6.88 20.15
C SER A 429 -24.02 -5.83 21.25
N THR A 430 -22.99 -4.99 21.34
CA THR A 430 -23.02 -3.73 22.08
C THR A 430 -23.64 -2.62 21.21
N GLY A 431 -23.97 -1.47 21.79
CA GLY A 431 -24.61 -0.33 21.11
C GLY A 431 -25.99 0.03 21.68
N THR A 432 -26.85 0.71 20.93
CA THR A 432 -28.21 1.09 21.36
C THR A 432 -29.23 0.92 20.23
N THR A 433 -30.45 0.50 20.57
CA THR A 433 -31.60 0.47 19.65
C THR A 433 -32.54 1.67 19.84
N TYR A 434 -32.24 2.56 20.80
CA TYR A 434 -33.03 3.76 21.07
C TYR A 434 -32.72 4.85 20.04
N PRO A 435 -33.69 5.31 19.23
CA PRO A 435 -33.47 6.26 18.13
C PRO A 435 -32.93 7.63 18.56
N GLU A 436 -33.21 8.05 19.80
CA GLU A 436 -32.84 9.36 20.34
C GLU A 436 -31.47 9.35 21.04
N THR A 437 -30.72 8.25 20.96
CA THR A 437 -29.41 8.19 21.61
C THR A 437 -28.40 9.06 20.87
N GLU A 438 -27.81 10.02 21.57
CA GLU A 438 -26.66 10.79 21.07
C GLU A 438 -25.49 9.81 20.79
N ILE A 439 -25.05 9.76 19.53
CA ILE A 439 -23.94 8.91 19.10
C ILE A 439 -22.66 9.71 19.32
N LYS A 440 -21.67 9.17 20.05
CA LYS A 440 -20.38 9.84 20.30
C LYS A 440 -19.22 9.02 19.73
N PRO A 441 -18.97 9.05 18.41
CA PRO A 441 -17.90 8.29 17.79
C PRO A 441 -16.52 8.74 18.26
N THR A 442 -16.38 9.96 18.79
CA THR A 442 -15.12 10.47 19.36
C THR A 442 -14.81 9.91 20.76
N ASP A 443 -15.74 9.19 21.40
CA ASP A 443 -15.51 8.55 22.70
C ASP A 443 -14.73 7.25 22.50
N PRO A 444 -13.50 7.13 23.04
CA PRO A 444 -12.69 5.91 22.92
C PRO A 444 -13.25 4.75 23.75
N THR A 445 -14.24 4.96 24.61
CA THR A 445 -14.76 3.95 25.54
C THR A 445 -15.74 3.00 24.83
N PRO A 446 -15.45 1.69 24.77
CA PRO A 446 -16.41 0.73 24.24
C PRO A 446 -17.68 0.69 25.09
N SER A 447 -18.83 0.72 24.43
CA SER A 447 -20.12 0.48 25.06
C SER A 447 -20.17 -0.89 25.71
N THR A 448 -20.54 -0.92 26.99
CA THR A 448 -20.82 -2.15 27.74
C THR A 448 -22.30 -2.51 27.74
N LYS A 449 -23.16 -1.63 27.24
CA LYS A 449 -24.61 -1.86 27.13
C LYS A 449 -24.87 -2.77 25.93
N LYS A 450 -25.45 -3.94 26.19
CA LYS A 450 -25.94 -4.82 25.14
C LYS A 450 -27.24 -4.25 24.59
N SER A 451 -27.35 -4.16 23.27
CA SER A 451 -28.51 -3.60 22.55
C SER A 451 -29.42 -4.69 22.01
N LEU A 452 -28.86 -5.87 21.76
CA LEU A 452 -29.58 -7.04 21.29
C LEU A 452 -29.60 -8.08 22.42
N TYR A 453 -30.82 -8.46 22.79
CA TYR A 453 -31.09 -9.64 23.59
C TYR A 453 -32.14 -10.46 22.83
N PRO A 454 -31.99 -11.80 22.74
CA PRO A 454 -33.08 -12.62 22.22
C PRO A 454 -34.33 -12.42 23.10
N ILE A 455 -35.50 -12.27 22.50
CA ILE A 455 -36.76 -12.36 23.23
C ILE A 455 -36.87 -13.82 23.71
N VAL A 456 -36.65 -14.03 25.01
CA VAL A 456 -36.87 -15.32 25.65
C VAL A 456 -38.26 -15.25 26.24
N PHE A 457 -39.17 -16.07 25.71
CA PHE A 457 -40.45 -16.28 26.34
C PHE A 457 -40.23 -17.19 27.55
N ASP A 458 -40.32 -16.63 28.75
CA ASP A 458 -40.59 -17.45 29.93
C ASP A 458 -42.03 -17.95 29.75
N GLY A 459 -42.22 -19.27 29.81
CA GLY A 459 -43.48 -19.90 29.44
C GLY A 459 -44.69 -19.31 30.18
N ALA A 460 -45.89 -19.50 29.62
CA ALA A 460 -47.11 -19.05 30.28
C ALA A 460 -47.41 -19.89 31.53
N THR A 461 -47.53 -19.25 32.68
CA THR A 461 -48.16 -19.85 33.86
C THR A 461 -49.66 -19.95 33.60
N ILE A 462 -50.17 -21.16 33.44
CA ILE A 462 -51.60 -21.46 33.38
C ILE A 462 -52.01 -21.93 34.77
N GLU A 463 -52.79 -21.12 35.49
CA GLU A 463 -53.45 -21.52 36.73
C GLU A 463 -54.95 -21.63 36.50
N ASP A 464 -55.56 -22.69 37.03
CA ASP A 464 -57.00 -22.88 36.99
C ASP A 464 -57.71 -21.85 37.88
N TYR A 465 -58.84 -21.34 37.38
CA TYR A 465 -59.69 -20.39 38.08
C TYR A 465 -60.52 -21.12 39.14
N THR A 466 -60.16 -21.02 40.42
CA THR A 466 -61.04 -21.47 41.51
C THR A 466 -61.99 -20.34 41.91
N PRO A 467 -63.32 -20.50 41.80
CA PRO A 467 -64.27 -19.55 42.38
C PRO A 467 -64.21 -19.66 43.91
N ASN A 468 -63.97 -18.53 44.57
CA ASN A 468 -64.12 -18.39 46.01
C ASN A 468 -65.56 -18.72 46.44
N SER A 469 -65.72 -19.63 47.40
CA SER A 469 -66.77 -19.49 48.41
C SER A 469 -66.30 -20.10 49.74
N ASN A 470 -65.96 -19.22 50.68
CA ASN A 470 -65.99 -19.54 52.10
C ASN A 470 -67.42 -19.94 52.51
N ALA A 471 -67.61 -21.12 53.12
CA ALA A 471 -68.60 -21.36 54.19
C ALA A 471 -68.51 -22.81 54.74
N LYS A 472 -67.97 -22.92 55.96
CA LYS A 472 -68.47 -23.62 57.16
C LYS A 472 -69.11 -25.03 57.12
N GLU A 473 -68.70 -25.81 58.16
CA GLU A 473 -69.49 -26.70 59.04
C GLU A 473 -70.42 -27.72 58.33
N TYR A 474 -70.17 -29.04 58.33
CA TYR A 474 -69.95 -30.00 59.44
C TYR A 474 -69.15 -31.21 58.95
#